data_AF-A0A9D1S346-F1
#
_entry.id   AF-A0A9D1S346-F1
#
_cell.length_a   1.000
_cell.length_b   1.000
_cell.length_c   1.000
_cell.angle_alpha   90.00
_cell.angle_beta   90.00
_cell.angle_gamma   90.00
#
_symmetry.space_group_name_H-M   'P 1'
#
loop_
_entity.id
_entity.type
_entity.pdbx_description
1 polymer ?
#
loop_
_entity_poly.entity_id
_entity_poly.type
_entity_poly.pdbx_seq_one_letter_code
_entity_poly.pdbx_strand_id
1 'polypeptide(L)'
;MNLQNLKMYLKHRRNKILAVGLSGIAVAMLIASFIIDMSAGGWGFDFSLVWNYILTFIAYAIIFFCNIRNDNYAYRGILLFVFFMAFDQLMEVFFGGTTLGLMFNVDNPISIVLSVFYLLFVLSEAVVGFMLYYNITKYMVNPVASFKKVRALAIAYSALLFIAICFSFAIFSVILLPSYPPAQVGLAVTLLLLSPISEVVMSVAIIFTLERLRRV
;
A
#
# COMPACT_ATOMS: atom_id res chain seq x y z
N MET A 1 -2.30 30.35 -22.87
CA MET A 1 -1.09 29.54 -22.56
C MET A 1 -0.82 28.65 -23.77
N ASN A 2 0.31 28.82 -24.46
CA ASN A 2 0.59 28.14 -25.74
C ASN A 2 0.79 26.63 -25.54
N LEU A 3 0.33 25.78 -26.48
CA LEU A 3 0.31 24.31 -26.30
C LEU A 3 1.72 23.71 -26.07
N GLN A 4 2.74 24.33 -26.66
CA GLN A 4 4.16 23.99 -26.43
C GLN A 4 4.63 24.33 -25.00
N ASN A 5 4.17 25.45 -24.43
CA ASN A 5 4.49 25.84 -23.05
C ASN A 5 3.80 24.92 -22.04
N LEU A 6 2.58 24.47 -22.33
CA LEU A 6 1.89 23.45 -21.53
C LEU A 6 2.62 22.10 -21.57
N LYS A 7 3.06 21.66 -22.75
CA LYS A 7 3.84 20.41 -22.90
C LYS A 7 5.17 20.46 -22.14
N MET A 8 5.90 21.57 -22.20
CA MET A 8 7.15 21.73 -21.41
C MET A 8 6.89 21.78 -19.91
N TYR A 9 5.86 22.52 -19.48
CA TYR A 9 5.47 22.61 -18.08
C TYR A 9 5.06 21.25 -17.49
N LEU A 10 4.22 20.49 -18.23
CA LEU A 10 3.81 19.15 -17.86
C LEU A 10 4.99 18.18 -17.84
N LYS A 11 5.90 18.24 -18.82
CA LYS A 11 7.09 17.37 -18.86
C LYS A 11 7.98 17.58 -17.63
N HIS A 12 8.13 18.81 -17.16
CA HIS A 12 8.98 19.13 -16.00
C HIS A 12 8.30 18.82 -14.66
N ARG A 13 6.96 18.93 -14.55
CA ARG A 13 6.21 18.68 -13.31
C ARG A 13 5.46 17.35 -13.27
N ARG A 14 5.57 16.50 -14.29
CA ARG A 14 4.82 15.24 -14.43
C ARG A 14 4.91 14.38 -13.18
N ASN A 15 6.11 14.16 -12.67
CA ASN A 15 6.33 13.30 -11.50
C ASN A 15 5.72 13.92 -10.23
N LYS A 16 5.74 15.25 -10.10
CA LYS A 16 5.07 15.95 -8.99
C LYS A 16 3.54 15.80 -9.08
N ILE A 17 2.97 16.02 -10.27
CA ILE A 17 1.51 15.93 -10.49
C ILE A 17 1.04 14.50 -10.22
N LEU A 18 1.75 13.49 -10.75
CA LEU A 18 1.42 12.08 -10.52
C LEU A 18 1.57 11.69 -9.05
N ALA A 19 2.65 12.12 -8.39
CA ALA A 19 2.85 11.84 -6.96
C ALA A 19 1.74 12.45 -6.10
N VAL A 20 1.37 13.73 -6.32
CA VAL A 20 0.29 14.40 -5.58
C VAL A 20 -1.06 13.77 -5.90
N GLY A 21 -1.36 13.51 -7.18
CA GLY A 21 -2.63 12.92 -7.59
C GLY A 21 -2.85 11.54 -7.01
N LEU A 22 -1.87 10.64 -7.14
CA LEU A 22 -1.96 9.27 -6.62
C LEU A 22 -1.99 9.24 -5.09
N SER A 23 -1.13 10.01 -4.41
CA SER A 23 -1.18 10.08 -2.94
C SER A 23 -2.50 10.68 -2.43
N GLY A 24 -3.09 11.63 -3.14
CA GLY A 24 -4.43 12.17 -2.82
C GLY A 24 -5.54 11.14 -3.00
N ILE A 25 -5.51 10.36 -4.08
CA ILE A 25 -6.46 9.26 -4.31
C ILE A 25 -6.32 8.21 -3.20
N ALA A 26 -5.10 7.80 -2.86
CA ALA A 26 -4.84 6.83 -1.80
C ALA A 26 -5.36 7.31 -0.44
N VAL A 27 -5.14 8.59 -0.08
CA VAL A 27 -5.71 9.20 1.14
C VAL A 27 -7.23 9.15 1.13
N ALA A 28 -7.86 9.53 0.01
CA ALA A 28 -9.32 9.52 -0.09
C ALA A 28 -9.89 8.10 0.05
N MET A 29 -9.24 7.11 -0.55
CA MET A 29 -9.63 5.69 -0.43
C MET A 29 -9.50 5.18 1.00
N LEU A 30 -8.40 5.51 1.69
CA LEU A 30 -8.17 5.14 3.09
C LEU A 30 -9.22 5.76 4.03
N ILE A 31 -9.56 7.04 3.84
CA ILE A 31 -10.61 7.70 4.61
C ILE A 31 -11.97 7.03 4.34
N ALA A 32 -12.26 6.73 3.07
CA ALA A 32 -13.51 6.09 2.68
C ALA A 32 -13.65 4.68 3.28
N SER A 33 -12.58 3.85 3.28
CA SER A 33 -12.62 2.53 3.91
C SER A 33 -12.93 2.64 5.40
N PHE A 34 -12.26 3.55 6.11
CA PHE A 34 -12.48 3.75 7.54
C PHE A 34 -13.89 4.22 7.89
N ILE A 35 -14.47 5.15 7.12
CA ILE A 35 -15.85 5.60 7.33
C ILE A 35 -16.83 4.43 7.15
N ILE A 36 -16.60 3.60 6.12
CA ILE A 36 -17.46 2.44 5.85
C ILE A 36 -17.35 1.44 6.99
N ASP A 37 -16.14 1.10 7.44
CA ASP A 37 -15.90 0.19 8.57
C ASP A 37 -16.59 0.66 9.86
N MET A 38 -16.44 1.93 10.21
CA MET A 38 -17.08 2.51 11.41
C MET A 38 -18.61 2.53 11.31
N SER A 39 -19.16 2.80 10.12
CA SER A 39 -20.61 2.80 9.91
C SER A 39 -21.21 1.39 9.95
N ALA A 40 -20.50 0.39 9.43
CA ALA A 40 -20.92 -1.01 9.45
C ALA A 40 -20.86 -1.63 10.86
N GLY A 41 -19.84 -1.27 11.64
CA GLY A 41 -19.67 -1.72 13.04
C GLY A 41 -20.52 -0.98 14.07
N GLY A 42 -21.40 -0.07 13.65
CA GLY A 42 -22.30 0.66 14.55
C GLY A 42 -21.60 1.65 15.49
N TRP A 43 -20.44 2.19 15.10
CA TRP A 43 -19.59 3.07 15.93
C TRP A 43 -19.07 2.43 17.23
N GLY A 44 -18.92 1.10 17.25
CA GLY A 44 -18.17 0.43 18.31
C GLY A 44 -16.69 0.85 18.30
N PHE A 45 -16.17 1.28 19.43
CA PHE A 45 -14.77 1.70 19.56
C PHE A 45 -13.84 0.49 19.68
N ASP A 46 -13.23 0.09 18.57
CA ASP A 46 -12.08 -0.83 18.58
C ASP A 46 -10.78 -0.01 18.54
N PHE A 47 -10.06 0.02 19.66
CA PHE A 47 -8.80 0.75 19.78
C PHE A 47 -7.76 0.28 18.76
N SER A 48 -7.68 -1.02 18.45
CA SER A 48 -6.67 -1.55 17.53
C SER A 48 -6.91 -1.05 16.11
N LEU A 49 -8.17 -1.07 15.66
CA LEU A 49 -8.56 -0.58 14.33
C LEU A 49 -8.29 0.92 14.19
N VAL A 50 -8.71 1.72 15.18
CA VAL A 50 -8.50 3.17 15.18
C VAL A 50 -7.01 3.52 15.22
N TRP A 51 -6.23 2.80 16.02
CA TRP A 51 -4.79 3.00 16.15
C TRP A 51 -4.05 2.71 14.84
N ASN A 52 -4.32 1.56 14.21
CA ASN A 52 -3.70 1.18 12.94
C ASN A 52 -4.08 2.14 11.81
N TYR A 53 -5.33 2.60 11.79
CA TYR A 53 -5.78 3.63 10.86
C TYR A 53 -5.02 4.95 11.04
N ILE A 54 -4.87 5.44 12.28
CA ILE A 54 -4.16 6.70 12.55
C ILE A 54 -2.71 6.63 12.09
N LEU A 55 -2.01 5.52 12.38
CA LEU A 55 -0.61 5.35 11.96
C LEU A 55 -0.46 5.38 10.43
N THR A 56 -1.33 4.64 9.73
CA THR A 56 -1.35 4.59 8.27
C THR A 56 -1.70 5.95 7.66
N PHE A 57 -2.71 6.63 8.24
CA PHE A 57 -3.12 7.96 7.82
C PHE A 57 -2.00 9.00 7.99
N ILE A 58 -1.26 8.97 9.10
CA ILE A 58 -0.11 9.85 9.31
C ILE A 58 0.95 9.63 8.22
N ALA A 59 1.26 8.37 7.87
CA ALA A 59 2.17 8.04 6.78
C ALA A 59 1.73 8.68 5.46
N TYR A 60 0.46 8.49 5.12
CA TYR A 60 -0.15 8.97 3.88
C TYR A 60 -0.16 10.50 3.82
N ALA A 61 -0.55 11.13 4.92
CA ALA A 61 -0.62 12.59 5.04
C ALA A 61 0.77 13.22 4.89
N ILE A 62 1.80 12.67 5.53
CA ILE A 62 3.18 13.16 5.38
C ILE A 62 3.61 13.10 3.92
N ILE A 63 3.40 11.98 3.24
CA ILE A 63 3.74 11.81 1.82
C ILE A 63 2.98 12.84 0.96
N PHE A 64 1.67 12.98 1.16
CA PHE A 64 0.82 13.89 0.42
C PHE A 64 1.22 15.37 0.61
N PHE A 65 1.33 15.84 1.86
CA PHE A 65 1.69 17.24 2.14
C PHE A 65 3.12 17.57 1.69
N CYS A 66 4.07 16.66 1.89
CA CYS A 66 5.44 16.85 1.39
C CYS A 66 5.47 16.84 -0.15
N ASN A 67 4.59 16.08 -0.80
CA ASN A 67 4.44 16.11 -2.26
C ASN A 67 3.90 17.45 -2.76
N ILE A 68 2.93 18.05 -2.06
CA ILE A 68 2.42 19.40 -2.37
C ILE A 68 3.50 20.45 -2.19
N ARG A 69 4.13 20.47 -1.00
CA ARG A 69 5.15 21.45 -0.59
C ARG A 69 6.49 21.27 -1.29
N ASN A 70 6.70 20.16 -1.99
CA ASN A 70 7.96 19.80 -2.63
C ASN A 70 9.13 19.66 -1.64
N ASP A 71 8.84 19.06 -0.48
CA ASP A 71 9.81 18.91 0.61
C ASP A 71 10.51 17.54 0.54
N ASN A 72 11.79 17.52 0.92
CA ASN A 72 12.60 16.33 1.12
C ASN A 72 12.14 15.51 2.34
N TYR A 73 11.35 16.08 3.25
CA TYR A 73 10.71 15.33 4.34
C TYR A 73 9.80 14.18 3.85
N ALA A 74 9.41 14.19 2.57
CA ALA A 74 8.72 13.08 1.93
C ALA A 74 9.46 11.74 2.08
N TYR A 75 10.80 11.73 2.13
CA TYR A 75 11.57 10.50 2.38
C TYR A 75 11.21 9.85 3.72
N ARG A 76 10.96 10.63 4.77
CA ARG A 76 10.58 10.11 6.09
C ARG A 76 9.18 9.50 6.06
N GLY A 77 8.24 10.11 5.33
CA GLY A 77 6.92 9.55 5.09
C GLY A 77 6.99 8.21 4.35
N ILE A 78 7.84 8.11 3.32
CA ILE A 78 8.07 6.85 2.58
C ILE A 78 8.62 5.77 3.50
N LEU A 79 9.65 6.09 4.30
CA LEU A 79 10.25 5.13 5.24
C LEU A 79 9.21 4.63 6.27
N LEU A 80 8.37 5.54 6.78
CA LEU A 80 7.32 5.22 7.74
C LEU A 80 6.24 4.32 7.12
N PHE A 81 5.80 4.62 5.90
CA PHE A 81 4.86 3.78 5.15
C PHE A 81 5.44 2.37 4.92
N VAL A 82 6.64 2.26 4.33
CA VAL A 82 7.26 0.96 4.02
C VAL A 82 7.49 0.14 5.28
N PHE A 83 7.90 0.78 6.37
CA PHE A 83 8.09 0.11 7.66
C PHE A 83 6.77 -0.43 8.22
N PHE A 84 5.71 0.40 8.25
CA PHE A 84 4.42 -0.04 8.78
C PHE A 84 3.81 -1.17 7.95
N MET A 85 3.83 -1.06 6.62
CA MET A 85 3.31 -2.12 5.75
C MET A 85 4.08 -3.43 5.92
N ALA A 86 5.42 -3.39 5.90
CA ALA A 86 6.23 -4.60 6.07
C ALA A 86 6.07 -5.20 7.48
N PHE A 87 5.90 -4.35 8.52
CA PHE A 87 5.67 -4.82 9.88
C PHE A 87 4.28 -5.46 10.03
N ASP A 88 3.24 -4.83 9.51
CA ASP A 88 1.87 -5.33 9.55
C ASP A 88 1.76 -6.70 8.87
N GLN A 89 2.41 -6.85 7.71
CA GLN A 89 2.50 -8.13 7.00
C GLN A 89 3.24 -9.21 7.78
N LEU A 90 4.33 -8.88 8.47
CA LEU A 90 4.99 -9.85 9.36
C LEU A 90 4.07 -10.23 10.53
N MET A 91 3.37 -9.26 11.10
CA MET A 91 2.43 -9.53 12.20
C MET A 91 1.28 -10.42 11.74
N GLU A 92 0.75 -10.20 10.54
CA GLU A 92 -0.26 -11.07 9.91
C GLU A 92 0.27 -12.51 9.74
N VAL A 93 1.50 -12.67 9.23
CA VAL A 93 2.11 -14.00 9.02
C VAL A 93 2.38 -14.73 10.33
N PHE A 94 2.91 -14.06 11.36
CA PHE A 94 3.33 -14.70 12.61
C PHE A 94 2.24 -14.82 13.66
N PHE A 95 1.30 -13.87 13.71
CA PHE A 95 0.29 -13.77 14.76
C PHE A 95 -1.15 -13.91 14.24
N GLY A 96 -1.37 -13.87 12.92
CA GLY A 96 -2.68 -14.12 12.28
C GLY A 96 -3.11 -15.59 12.25
N GLY A 97 -2.65 -16.42 13.19
CA GLY A 97 -2.74 -17.88 13.14
C GLY A 97 -4.16 -18.45 12.96
N THR A 98 -5.20 -17.75 13.40
CA THR A 98 -6.60 -18.14 13.17
C THR A 98 -7.07 -17.88 11.74
N THR A 99 -6.74 -16.72 11.16
CA THR A 99 -7.08 -16.37 9.76
C THR A 99 -6.28 -17.21 8.77
N LEU A 100 -4.99 -17.41 9.01
CA LEU A 100 -4.14 -18.31 8.22
C LEU A 100 -4.58 -19.77 8.36
N GLY A 101 -4.91 -20.21 9.58
CA GLY A 101 -5.44 -21.56 9.82
C GLY A 101 -6.73 -21.82 9.04
N LEU A 102 -7.62 -20.83 8.94
CA LEU A 102 -8.85 -20.92 8.14
C LEU A 102 -8.59 -20.97 6.64
N MET A 103 -7.53 -20.32 6.13
CA MET A 103 -7.13 -20.40 4.72
C MET A 103 -6.63 -21.80 4.32
N PHE A 104 -6.06 -22.56 5.26
CA PHE A 104 -5.55 -23.92 5.03
C PHE A 104 -6.52 -25.03 5.44
N ASN A 105 -7.55 -24.71 6.22
CA ASN A 105 -8.54 -25.67 6.72
C ASN A 105 -9.79 -25.72 5.81
N VAL A 106 -9.57 -25.66 4.49
CA VAL A 106 -10.62 -25.76 3.49
C VAL A 106 -10.36 -27.00 2.65
N ASP A 107 -11.38 -27.84 2.46
CA ASP A 107 -11.33 -29.07 1.63
C ASP A 107 -11.12 -28.82 0.13
N ASN A 108 -10.85 -27.57 -0.27
CA ASN A 108 -10.66 -27.17 -1.65
C ASN A 108 -9.16 -27.01 -1.98
N PRO A 109 -8.56 -27.87 -2.82
CA PRO A 109 -7.14 -27.81 -3.15
C PRO A 109 -6.73 -26.51 -3.86
N ILE A 110 -7.65 -25.85 -4.58
CA ILE A 110 -7.38 -24.56 -5.24
C ILE A 110 -7.12 -23.48 -4.18
N SER A 111 -7.89 -23.48 -3.10
CA SER A 111 -7.74 -22.50 -2.02
C SER A 111 -6.41 -22.63 -1.28
N ILE A 112 -5.93 -23.86 -1.09
CA ILE A 112 -4.63 -24.16 -0.50
C ILE A 112 -3.51 -23.60 -1.39
N VAL A 113 -3.56 -23.86 -2.70
CA VAL A 113 -2.55 -23.35 -3.64
C VAL A 113 -2.53 -21.82 -3.67
N LEU A 114 -3.70 -21.17 -3.74
CA LEU A 114 -3.79 -19.70 -3.71
C LEU A 114 -3.24 -19.12 -2.41
N SER A 115 -3.51 -19.76 -1.27
CA SER A 115 -3.03 -19.34 0.05
C SER A 115 -1.50 -19.47 0.19
N VAL A 116 -0.91 -20.52 -0.38
CA VAL A 116 0.56 -20.67 -0.45
C VAL A 116 1.18 -19.54 -1.28
N PHE A 117 0.63 -19.24 -2.45
CA PHE A 117 1.14 -18.13 -3.27
C PHE A 117 0.97 -16.79 -2.58
N TYR A 118 -0.19 -16.53 -1.97
CA TYR A 118 -0.42 -15.32 -1.18
C TYR A 118 0.66 -15.13 -0.11
N LEU A 119 0.92 -16.15 0.71
CA LEU A 119 1.98 -16.11 1.73
C LEU A 119 3.38 -15.85 1.15
N LEU A 120 3.72 -16.50 0.04
CA LEU A 120 5.00 -16.28 -0.62
C LEU A 120 5.16 -14.82 -1.09
N PHE A 121 4.09 -14.22 -1.62
CA PHE A 121 4.11 -12.82 -2.05
C PHE A 121 4.15 -11.84 -0.87
N VAL A 122 3.40 -12.09 0.21
CA VAL A 122 3.45 -11.28 1.44
C VAL A 122 4.84 -11.32 2.08
N LEU A 123 5.45 -12.50 2.18
CA LEU A 123 6.83 -12.64 2.68
C LEU A 123 7.86 -11.94 1.77
N SER A 124 7.70 -12.10 0.45
CA SER A 124 8.57 -11.43 -0.52
C SER A 124 8.44 -9.92 -0.44
N GLU A 125 7.22 -9.41 -0.23
CA GLU A 125 6.95 -8.00 -0.04
C GLU A 125 7.64 -7.47 1.21
N ALA A 126 7.51 -8.15 2.36
CA ALA A 126 8.18 -7.74 3.59
C ALA A 126 9.71 -7.65 3.40
N VAL A 127 10.33 -8.66 2.77
CA VAL A 127 11.76 -8.67 2.48
C VAL A 127 12.16 -7.50 1.57
N VAL A 128 11.43 -7.29 0.46
CA VAL A 128 11.70 -6.18 -0.46
C VAL A 128 11.46 -4.82 0.22
N GLY A 129 10.46 -4.72 1.10
CA GLY A 129 10.17 -3.56 1.92
C GLY A 129 11.34 -3.19 2.84
N PHE A 130 11.90 -4.15 3.57
CA PHE A 130 13.11 -3.92 4.39
C PHE A 130 14.32 -3.50 3.54
N MET A 131 14.52 -4.16 2.39
CA MET A 131 15.59 -3.77 1.47
C MET A 131 15.40 -2.35 0.93
N LEU A 132 14.17 -1.96 0.59
CA LEU A 132 13.82 -0.62 0.13
C LEU A 132 14.07 0.41 1.23
N TYR A 133 13.59 0.14 2.45
CA TYR A 133 13.80 0.98 3.63
C TYR A 133 15.31 1.24 3.87
N TYR A 134 16.11 0.18 3.90
CA TYR A 134 17.56 0.29 4.11
C TYR A 134 18.24 1.10 3.01
N ASN A 135 17.90 0.85 1.74
CA ASN A 135 18.51 1.55 0.61
C ASN A 135 18.08 3.01 0.52
N ILE A 136 16.85 3.37 0.88
CA ILE A 136 16.40 4.77 0.96
C ILE A 136 17.18 5.50 2.06
N THR A 137 17.30 4.91 3.25
CA THR A 137 18.08 5.50 4.36
C THR A 137 19.53 5.73 3.95
N LYS A 138 20.16 4.75 3.30
CA LYS A 138 21.51 4.89 2.75
C LYS A 138 21.62 5.99 1.70
N TYR A 139 20.64 6.11 0.81
CA TYR A 139 20.59 7.15 -0.23
C TYR A 139 20.41 8.56 0.36
N MET A 140 19.65 8.70 1.45
CA MET A 140 19.47 9.98 2.14
C MET A 140 20.77 10.50 2.77
N VAL A 141 21.58 9.59 3.35
CA VAL A 141 22.85 9.90 4.01
C VAL A 141 23.97 10.12 2.99
N ASN A 142 24.09 9.23 2.00
CA ASN A 142 25.17 9.26 1.00
C ASN A 142 24.58 9.34 -0.43
N PRO A 143 24.54 10.53 -1.05
CA PRO A 143 23.98 10.71 -2.39
C PRO A 143 24.74 10.00 -3.52
N VAL A 144 25.93 9.44 -3.23
CA VAL A 144 26.73 8.62 -4.16
C VAL A 144 26.12 7.21 -4.35
N ALA A 145 25.16 6.80 -3.52
CA ALA A 145 24.45 5.54 -3.68
C ALA A 145 23.55 5.56 -4.94
N SER A 146 23.58 4.48 -5.73
CA SER A 146 22.89 4.42 -7.02
C SER A 146 21.36 4.48 -6.86
N PHE A 147 20.75 5.61 -7.21
CA PHE A 147 19.29 5.80 -7.27
C PHE A 147 18.58 4.71 -8.10
N LYS A 148 19.27 4.12 -9.09
CA LYS A 148 18.77 3.00 -9.90
C LYS A 148 18.31 1.80 -9.05
N LYS A 149 19.02 1.49 -7.96
CA LYS A 149 18.65 0.40 -7.05
C LYS A 149 17.40 0.72 -6.24
N VAL A 150 17.30 1.94 -5.71
CA VAL A 150 16.12 2.42 -4.97
C VAL A 150 14.87 2.38 -5.86
N ARG A 151 14.99 2.85 -7.11
CA ARG A 151 13.89 2.80 -8.07
C ARG A 151 13.44 1.37 -8.38
N ALA A 152 14.38 0.46 -8.64
CA ALA A 152 14.06 -0.93 -8.95
C ALA A 152 13.35 -1.61 -7.77
N LEU A 153 13.82 -1.38 -6.55
CA LEU A 153 13.18 -1.90 -5.34
C LEU A 153 11.79 -1.31 -5.11
N ALA A 154 11.58 -0.01 -5.35
CA ALA A 154 10.26 0.60 -5.23
C ALA A 154 9.25 0.02 -6.23
N ILE A 155 9.67 -0.20 -7.49
CA ILE A 155 8.82 -0.85 -8.51
C ILE A 155 8.52 -2.30 -8.12
N ALA A 156 9.53 -3.05 -7.66
CA ALA A 156 9.34 -4.42 -7.22
C ALA A 156 8.38 -4.50 -6.02
N TYR A 157 8.53 -3.59 -5.05
CA TYR A 157 7.65 -3.50 -3.89
C TYR A 157 6.20 -3.26 -4.30
N SER A 158 5.92 -2.26 -5.14
CA SER A 158 4.55 -2.01 -5.63
C SER A 158 3.96 -3.18 -6.42
N ALA A 159 4.79 -3.88 -7.21
CA ALA A 159 4.34 -5.03 -7.99
C ALA A 159 3.99 -6.22 -7.09
N LEU A 160 4.80 -6.50 -6.06
CA LEU A 160 4.53 -7.57 -5.10
C LEU A 160 3.26 -7.29 -4.31
N LEU A 161 3.08 -6.05 -3.83
CA LEU A 161 1.88 -5.61 -3.12
C LEU A 161 0.61 -5.80 -3.98
N PHE A 162 0.68 -5.41 -5.26
CA PHE A 162 -0.43 -5.62 -6.19
C PHE A 162 -0.74 -7.12 -6.42
N ILE A 163 0.29 -7.95 -6.61
CA ILE A 163 0.10 -9.39 -6.82
C ILE A 163 -0.50 -10.04 -5.57
N ALA A 164 -0.01 -9.70 -4.36
CA ALA A 164 -0.54 -10.22 -3.11
C ALA A 164 -2.04 -9.91 -2.96
N ILE A 165 -2.47 -8.70 -3.32
CA ILE A 165 -3.90 -8.33 -3.32
C ILE A 165 -4.71 -9.13 -4.33
N CYS A 166 -4.18 -9.39 -5.52
CA CYS A 166 -4.87 -10.25 -6.49
C CYS A 166 -5.11 -11.66 -5.93
N PHE A 167 -4.14 -12.23 -5.22
CA PHE A 167 -4.31 -13.52 -4.55
C PHE A 167 -5.29 -13.43 -3.37
N SER A 168 -5.23 -12.38 -2.55
CA SER A 168 -6.19 -12.15 -1.47
C SER A 168 -7.63 -12.08 -1.99
N PHE A 169 -7.86 -11.37 -3.10
CA PHE A 169 -9.16 -11.31 -3.77
C PHE A 169 -9.60 -12.67 -4.32
N ALA A 170 -8.68 -13.42 -4.94
CA ALA A 170 -8.96 -14.77 -5.43
C ALA A 170 -9.38 -15.70 -4.27
N ILE A 171 -8.66 -15.67 -3.15
CA ILE A 171 -8.99 -16.41 -1.93
C ILE A 171 -10.37 -16.00 -1.41
N PHE A 172 -10.65 -14.70 -1.32
CA PHE A 172 -11.95 -14.18 -0.90
C PHE A 172 -13.09 -14.70 -1.80
N SER A 173 -12.91 -14.67 -3.13
CA SER A 173 -13.92 -15.12 -4.08
C SER A 173 -14.22 -16.62 -3.99
N VAL A 174 -13.22 -17.44 -3.68
CA VAL A 174 -13.34 -18.91 -3.65
C VAL A 174 -13.84 -19.42 -2.29
N ILE A 175 -13.39 -18.79 -1.20
CA ILE A 175 -13.66 -19.26 0.17
C ILE A 175 -14.82 -18.50 0.83
N LEU A 176 -14.80 -17.17 0.75
CA LEU A 176 -15.66 -16.32 1.59
C LEU A 176 -16.96 -15.95 0.88
N LEU A 177 -16.92 -15.66 -0.43
CA LEU A 177 -18.12 -15.29 -1.21
C LEU A 177 -19.31 -16.25 -1.05
N PRO A 178 -19.12 -17.59 -1.02
CA PRO A 178 -20.22 -18.55 -0.82
C PRO A 178 -20.83 -18.54 0.59
N SER A 179 -20.10 -18.00 1.57
CA SER A 179 -20.48 -18.01 3.00
C SER A 179 -21.18 -16.72 3.47
N TYR A 180 -21.13 -15.64 2.69
CA TYR A 180 -21.77 -14.37 3.04
C TYR A 180 -23.20 -14.25 2.48
N PRO A 181 -24.14 -13.67 3.24
CA PRO A 181 -25.44 -13.25 2.72
C PRO A 181 -25.26 -12.23 1.58
N PRO A 182 -26.11 -12.23 0.53
CA PRO A 182 -25.98 -11.31 -0.61
C PRO A 182 -25.90 -9.82 -0.22
N ALA A 183 -26.59 -9.44 0.85
CA ALA A 183 -26.58 -8.07 1.39
C ALA A 183 -25.23 -7.66 2.02
N GLN A 184 -24.41 -8.62 2.46
CA GLN A 184 -23.11 -8.37 3.09
C GLN A 184 -21.94 -8.54 2.11
N VAL A 185 -22.13 -9.28 1.00
CA VAL A 185 -21.12 -9.46 -0.04
C VAL A 185 -20.67 -8.12 -0.63
N GLY A 186 -21.61 -7.20 -0.93
CA GLY A 186 -21.27 -5.89 -1.50
C GLY A 186 -20.39 -5.03 -0.60
N LEU A 187 -20.67 -5.04 0.71
CA LEU A 187 -19.87 -4.34 1.71
C LEU A 187 -18.47 -4.97 1.86
N ALA A 188 -18.40 -6.30 1.99
CA ALA A 188 -17.14 -7.02 2.14
C ALA A 188 -16.22 -6.84 0.93
N VAL A 189 -16.77 -6.92 -0.29
CA VAL A 189 -16.02 -6.66 -1.53
C VAL A 189 -15.53 -5.21 -1.59
N THR A 190 -16.37 -4.25 -1.18
CA THR A 190 -16.00 -2.82 -1.22
C THR A 190 -14.84 -2.51 -0.26
N LEU A 191 -14.86 -3.08 0.95
CA LEU A 191 -13.79 -2.91 1.94
C LEU A 191 -12.49 -3.61 1.52
N LEU A 192 -12.62 -4.82 0.97
CA LEU A 192 -11.47 -5.61 0.47
C LEU A 192 -10.83 -4.98 -0.77
N LEU A 193 -11.53 -4.08 -1.46
CA LEU A 193 -10.96 -3.28 -2.55
C LEU A 193 -10.40 -1.94 -2.05
N LEU A 194 -11.12 -1.20 -1.21
CA LEU A 194 -10.73 0.17 -0.86
C LEU A 194 -9.42 0.25 -0.07
N SER A 195 -9.26 -0.52 1.01
CA SER A 195 -8.06 -0.43 1.84
C SER A 195 -6.82 -0.94 1.10
N PRO A 196 -6.81 -2.17 0.56
CA PRO A 196 -5.60 -2.72 -0.06
C PRO A 196 -5.23 -1.98 -1.37
N ILE A 197 -6.22 -1.54 -2.17
CA ILE A 197 -5.90 -0.73 -3.36
C ILE A 197 -5.34 0.64 -2.96
N SER A 198 -5.76 1.22 -1.83
CA SER A 198 -5.16 2.47 -1.33
C SER A 198 -3.66 2.32 -1.12
N GLU A 199 -3.21 1.18 -0.61
CA GLU A 199 -1.81 0.85 -0.35
C GLU A 199 -1.03 0.67 -1.65
N VAL A 200 -1.61 0.00 -2.66
CA VAL A 200 -1.01 -0.07 -4.00
C VAL A 200 -0.86 1.33 -4.59
N VAL A 201 -1.92 2.13 -4.56
CA VAL A 201 -1.92 3.48 -5.14
C VAL A 201 -0.89 4.36 -4.42
N MET A 202 -0.77 4.25 -3.09
CA MET A 202 0.26 4.95 -2.32
C MET A 202 1.66 4.45 -2.70
N SER A 203 1.86 3.14 -2.79
CA SER A 203 3.13 2.52 -3.21
C SER A 203 3.56 2.98 -4.61
N VAL A 204 2.63 3.10 -5.56
CA VAL A 204 2.90 3.68 -6.88
C VAL A 204 3.19 5.18 -6.80
N ALA A 205 2.50 5.93 -5.94
CA ALA A 205 2.79 7.35 -5.69
C ALA A 205 4.24 7.54 -5.20
N ILE A 206 4.73 6.63 -4.35
CA ILE A 206 6.09 6.63 -3.83
C ILE A 206 7.13 6.54 -4.95
N ILE A 207 6.89 5.74 -5.99
CA ILE A 207 7.80 5.66 -7.16
C ILE A 207 7.98 7.05 -7.79
N PHE A 208 6.87 7.76 -8.01
CA PHE A 208 6.91 9.12 -8.58
C PHE A 208 7.50 10.15 -7.60
N THR A 209 7.25 10.00 -6.30
CA THR A 209 7.86 10.83 -5.26
C THR A 209 9.37 10.65 -5.24
N LEU A 210 9.88 9.41 -5.30
CA LEU A 210 11.32 9.11 -5.35
C LEU A 210 11.97 9.69 -6.61
N GLU A 211 11.34 9.52 -7.78
CA GLU A 211 11.83 10.10 -9.04
C GLU A 211 11.86 11.63 -9.02
N ARG A 212 10.92 12.27 -8.33
CA ARG A 212 10.94 13.73 -8.11
C ARG A 212 12.09 14.14 -7.18
N LEU A 213 12.30 13.40 -6.11
CA LEU A 213 13.30 13.69 -5.07
C LEU A 213 14.72 13.25 -5.43
N ARG A 214 14.91 12.72 -6.64
CA ARG A 214 16.21 12.30 -7.14
C ARG A 214 17.20 13.47 -7.02
N ARG A 215 18.23 13.26 -6.19
CA ARG A 215 19.38 14.15 -6.10
C ARG A 215 20.26 13.87 -7.33
N VAL A 216 20.51 14.90 -8.13
CA VAL A 216 21.47 14.89 -9.24
C VAL A 216 22.84 15.22 -8.70
#